data_AF-A0A220MIC1-F1
#
_entry.id   AF-A0A220MIC1-F1
#
_cell.length_a   1.000
_cell.length_b   1.000
_cell.length_c   1.000
_cell.angle_alpha   90.00
_cell.angle_beta   90.00
_cell.angle_gamma   90.00
#
_symmetry.space_group_name_H-M   'P 1'
#
loop_
_entity.id
_entity.type
_entity.pdbx_description
1 polymer ?
#
loop_
_entity_poly.entity_id
_entity_poly.type
_entity_poly.pdbx_seq_one_letter_code
_entity_poly.pdbx_strand_id
1 'polypeptide(L)'
;MTRDELVAVLGKKRMTEIIELIEDAEQGELEELELVESLGLLMDQELNKEVLSLLESLGVTIIYLSGDEEDEEEENDEDDDNE
;
A
#
# COMPACT_ATOMS: atom_id res chain seq x y z
N MET A 1 -7.43 8.53 7.31
CA MET A 1 -7.66 9.85 6.67
C MET A 1 -8.64 9.67 5.52
N THR A 2 -9.26 10.74 5.02
CA THR A 2 -10.04 10.65 3.77
C THR A 2 -9.13 10.83 2.55
N ARG A 3 -9.54 10.33 1.38
CA ARG A 3 -8.80 10.47 0.11
C ARG A 3 -8.36 11.92 -0.14
N ASP A 4 -9.30 12.86 -0.07
CA ASP A 4 -9.04 14.29 -0.33
C ASP A 4 -7.96 14.86 0.60
N GLU A 5 -7.98 14.49 1.87
CA GLU A 5 -6.96 14.90 2.83
C GLU A 5 -5.59 14.32 2.46
N LEU A 6 -5.57 13.08 2.02
CA LEU A 6 -4.37 12.35 1.66
C LEU A 6 -3.72 12.96 0.40
N VAL A 7 -4.51 13.20 -0.65
CA VAL A 7 -4.07 13.90 -1.88
C VAL A 7 -3.57 15.32 -1.56
N ALA A 8 -4.23 16.04 -0.64
CA ALA A 8 -3.78 17.36 -0.22
C ALA A 8 -2.41 17.33 0.48
N VAL A 9 -2.14 16.29 1.29
CA VAL A 9 -0.82 16.09 1.93
C VAL A 9 0.24 15.71 0.90
N LEU A 10 -0.06 14.78 0.00
CA LEU A 10 0.81 14.39 -1.11
C LEU A 10 1.18 15.59 -2.00
N GLY A 11 0.20 16.44 -2.31
CA GLY A 11 0.39 17.64 -3.14
C GLY A 11 1.32 18.65 -2.48
N LYS A 12 1.24 18.82 -1.15
CA LYS A 12 2.20 19.67 -0.39
C LYS A 12 3.61 19.12 -0.43
N LYS A 13 3.76 17.79 -0.41
CA LYS A 13 5.04 17.09 -0.54
C LYS A 13 5.52 16.98 -2.00
N ARG A 14 4.76 17.51 -2.97
CA ARG A 14 5.01 17.40 -4.42
C ARG A 14 5.13 15.96 -4.91
N MET A 15 4.39 15.06 -4.30
CA MET A 15 4.33 13.64 -4.66
C MET A 15 3.28 13.44 -5.76
N THR A 16 3.43 14.12 -6.89
CA THR A 16 2.46 14.09 -8.00
C THR A 16 2.32 12.69 -8.61
N GLU A 17 3.41 11.92 -8.68
CA GLU A 17 3.39 10.54 -9.19
C GLU A 17 2.45 9.63 -8.37
N ILE A 18 2.43 9.83 -7.04
CA ILE A 18 1.56 9.04 -6.15
C ILE A 18 0.10 9.46 -6.27
N ILE A 19 -0.14 10.76 -6.54
CA ILE A 19 -1.49 11.25 -6.78
C ILE A 19 -2.04 10.64 -8.08
N GLU A 20 -1.24 10.62 -9.13
CA GLU A 20 -1.62 9.99 -10.41
C GLU A 20 -1.91 8.49 -10.23
N LEU A 21 -1.09 7.75 -9.49
CA LEU A 21 -1.34 6.35 -9.15
C LEU A 21 -2.71 6.10 -8.49
N ILE A 22 -3.10 6.98 -7.56
CA ILE A 22 -4.41 6.89 -6.88
C ILE A 22 -5.54 7.19 -7.87
N GLU A 23 -5.38 8.18 -8.75
CA GLU A 23 -6.37 8.53 -9.76
C GLU A 23 -6.53 7.44 -10.82
N ASP A 24 -5.44 6.79 -11.22
CA ASP A 24 -5.44 5.66 -12.15
C ASP A 24 -6.15 4.45 -11.54
N ALA A 25 -5.90 4.16 -10.25
CA ALA A 25 -6.61 3.13 -9.51
C ALA A 25 -8.12 3.40 -9.40
N GLU A 26 -8.51 4.64 -9.13
CA GLU A 26 -9.94 5.01 -9.08
C GLU A 26 -10.64 4.90 -10.43
N GLN A 27 -9.92 5.17 -11.51
CA GLN A 27 -10.44 5.00 -12.86
C GLN A 27 -10.48 3.53 -13.29
N GLY A 28 -9.90 2.63 -12.50
CA GLY A 28 -9.72 1.22 -12.84
C GLY A 28 -8.67 0.99 -13.92
N GLU A 29 -7.76 1.94 -14.11
CA GLU A 29 -6.60 1.81 -15.00
C GLU A 29 -5.42 1.12 -14.30
N LEU A 30 -5.42 1.06 -12.97
CA LEU A 30 -4.47 0.31 -12.17
C LEU A 30 -5.17 -0.89 -11.51
N GLU A 31 -4.77 -2.10 -11.89
CA GLU A 31 -5.28 -3.36 -11.30
C GLU A 31 -4.29 -3.97 -10.31
N GLU A 32 -2.99 -3.76 -10.52
CA GLU A 32 -1.91 -4.36 -9.75
C GLU A 32 -0.81 -3.31 -9.52
N LEU A 33 -0.29 -3.22 -8.29
CA LEU A 33 0.83 -2.37 -7.93
C LEU A 33 1.97 -3.20 -7.34
N GLU A 34 3.08 -3.25 -8.06
CA GLU A 34 4.31 -3.88 -7.59
C GLU A 34 5.18 -2.85 -6.87
N LEU A 35 5.56 -3.12 -5.61
CA LEU A 35 6.52 -2.29 -4.88
C LEU A 35 7.48 -3.12 -4.05
N VAL A 36 8.65 -2.56 -3.76
CA VAL A 36 9.64 -3.21 -2.89
C VAL A 36 9.24 -3.01 -1.44
N GLU A 37 9.07 -4.10 -0.68
CA GLU A 37 8.61 -4.05 0.73
C GLU A 37 9.52 -3.16 1.59
N SER A 38 10.83 -3.30 1.42
CA SER A 38 11.84 -2.55 2.18
C SER A 38 11.84 -1.05 1.88
N LEU A 39 11.31 -0.63 0.72
CA LEU A 39 11.27 0.76 0.29
C LEU A 39 9.90 1.42 0.55
N GLY A 40 8.82 0.65 0.43
CA GLY A 40 7.46 1.17 0.43
C GLY A 40 7.14 2.02 -0.81
N LEU A 41 5.92 2.53 -0.89
CA LEU A 41 5.54 3.54 -1.89
C LEU A 41 6.00 4.94 -1.46
N LEU A 42 6.04 5.18 -0.15
CA LEU A 42 6.35 6.45 0.46
C LEU A 42 7.31 6.26 1.64
N MET A 43 8.26 7.19 1.79
CA MET A 43 9.15 7.25 2.97
C MET A 43 8.41 7.40 4.30
N ASP A 44 7.22 8.00 4.26
CA ASP A 44 6.40 8.24 5.44
C ASP A 44 5.51 7.02 5.67
N GLN A 45 5.80 6.21 6.69
CA GLN A 45 5.13 4.92 6.89
C GLN A 45 3.62 5.04 7.16
N GLU A 46 3.20 6.09 7.87
CA GLU A 46 1.79 6.32 8.15
C GLU A 46 1.06 6.67 6.85
N LEU A 47 1.65 7.55 6.05
CA LEU A 47 1.08 7.92 4.75
C LEU A 47 1.08 6.74 3.77
N ASN A 48 2.17 5.95 3.76
CA ASN A 48 2.32 4.75 2.94
C ASN A 48 1.18 3.78 3.18
N LYS A 49 0.93 3.44 4.45
CA LYS A 49 -0.13 2.50 4.84
C LYS A 49 -1.51 2.99 4.42
N GLU A 50 -1.79 4.28 4.59
CA GLU A 50 -3.07 4.87 4.22
C GLU A 50 -3.28 4.90 2.71
N VAL A 51 -2.24 5.17 1.91
CA VAL A 51 -2.31 5.09 0.43
C VAL A 51 -2.55 3.66 -0.03
N LEU A 52 -1.77 2.71 0.48
CA LEU A 52 -1.88 1.30 0.10
C LEU A 52 -3.28 0.76 0.44
N SER A 53 -3.79 1.06 1.64
CA SER A 53 -5.14 0.67 2.05
C SER A 53 -6.24 1.29 1.17
N LEU A 54 -6.03 2.53 0.72
CA LEU A 54 -6.93 3.17 -0.24
C LEU A 54 -6.90 2.45 -1.60
N LEU A 55 -5.70 2.17 -2.13
CA LEU A 55 -5.54 1.46 -3.39
C LEU A 55 -6.18 0.07 -3.36
N GLU A 56 -6.00 -0.69 -2.27
CA GLU A 56 -6.67 -1.98 -2.07
C GLU A 56 -8.20 -1.85 -2.05
N SER A 57 -8.72 -0.81 -1.38
CA SER A 57 -10.17 -0.54 -1.36
C SER A 57 -10.73 -0.16 -2.73
N LEU A 58 -9.90 0.36 -3.62
CA LEU A 58 -10.24 0.69 -5.00
C LEU A 58 -10.19 -0.52 -5.94
N GLY A 59 -9.65 -1.65 -5.47
CA GLY A 59 -9.53 -2.89 -6.23
C GLY A 59 -8.13 -3.17 -6.78
N VAL A 60 -7.12 -2.42 -6.35
CA VAL A 60 -5.73 -2.65 -6.74
C VAL A 60 -5.13 -3.75 -5.87
N THR A 61 -4.47 -4.72 -6.51
CA THR A 61 -3.71 -5.76 -5.81
C THR A 61 -2.29 -5.29 -5.56
N ILE A 62 -1.89 -5.22 -4.28
CA ILE A 62 -0.53 -4.82 -3.89
C ILE A 62 0.38 -6.05 -3.88
N ILE A 63 1.45 -6.02 -4.69
CA ILE A 63 2.44 -7.09 -4.81
C ILE A 63 3.75 -6.59 -4.21
N TYR A 64 4.17 -7.19 -3.10
CA TYR A 64 5.43 -6.87 -2.45
C TYR A 64 6.57 -7.69 -3.07
N LEU A 65 7.52 -6.99 -3.68
CA LEU A 65 8.74 -7.56 -4.21
C LEU A 65 9.81 -7.53 -3.11
N SER A 66 10.24 -8.70 -2.64
CA SER A 66 11.41 -8.81 -1.78
C SER A 66 12.65 -8.42 -2.60
N GLY A 67 13.32 -7.34 -2.20
CA GLY A 67 14.51 -6.82 -2.91
C GLY A 67 15.73 -7.75 -2.83
N ASP A 68 15.63 -8.81 -2.03
CA ASP A 68 16.48 -10.00 -1.98
C ASP A 68 15.51 -11.15 -1.61
N GLU A 69 15.64 -12.31 -2.23
CA GLU A 69 14.91 -13.52 -1.81
C GLU A 69 15.12 -13.73 -0.29
N GLU A 70 14.12 -14.27 0.44
CA GLU A 70 14.04 -14.46 1.92
C GLU A 70 13.29 -13.30 2.63
N ASP A 71 12.16 -13.43 3.34
CA ASP A 71 11.50 -14.55 4.03
C ASP A 71 10.04 -14.16 4.38
N GLU A 72 9.20 -15.19 4.55
CA GLU A 72 8.20 -15.47 5.60
C GLU A 72 7.38 -14.29 6.20
N GLU A 73 6.04 -14.35 6.19
CA GLU A 73 5.19 -14.76 7.35
C GLU A 73 3.72 -14.87 6.83
N GLU A 74 2.85 -15.78 7.27
CA GLU A 74 2.34 -15.86 8.65
C GLU A 74 2.23 -17.31 9.15
N GLU A 75 3.01 -17.62 10.19
CA GLU A 75 2.66 -18.64 11.17
C GLU A 75 1.38 -18.18 11.89
N ASN A 76 0.27 -18.85 11.63
CA ASN A 76 -0.95 -18.70 12.41
C ASN A 76 -0.82 -19.54 13.69
N ASP A 77 -0.02 -19.05 14.64
CA ASP A 77 0.04 -19.56 16.01
C ASP A 77 -1.06 -18.87 16.86
N GLU A 78 -2.19 -19.55 17.01
CA GLU A 78 -2.99 -19.46 18.23
C GLU A 78 -3.36 -20.89 18.68
N ASP A 79 -2.55 -21.42 19.60
CA ASP A 79 -2.92 -22.45 20.55
C ASP A 79 -4.25 -22.10 21.25
N ASP A 80 -5.23 -23.02 21.28
CA ASP A 80 -6.14 -23.13 22.43
C ASP A 80 -6.63 -24.59 22.63
N ASP A 81 -6.05 -25.19 23.66
CA ASP A 81 -6.44 -26.35 24.47
C ASP A 81 -7.94 -26.73 24.40
N ASN A 82 -8.29 -27.98 24.03
CA ASN A 82 -9.40 -28.68 24.70
C ASN A 82 -9.42 -30.23 24.52
N GLU A 83 -9.18 -30.89 25.65
CA GLU A 83 -9.70 -32.20 26.14
C GLU A 83 -9.05 -33.54 25.72
#